data_AF-A0A013VRG9-F1
#
_entry.id   AF-A0A013VRG9-F1
#
_cell.length_a   1.000
_cell.length_b   1.000
_cell.length_c   1.000
_cell.angle_alpha   90.00
_cell.angle_beta   90.00
_cell.angle_gamma   90.00
#
_symmetry.space_group_name_H-M   'P 1'
#
loop_
_entity.id
_entity.type
_entity.pdbx_description
1 polymer ?
#
loop_
_entity_poly.entity_id
_entity_poly.type
_entity_poly.pdbx_seq_one_letter_code
_entity_poly.pdbx_strand_id
1 'polypeptide(L)'
;MRISHLQAIADILLGDAKTLARGYHEIMTGAGADFDTAEARRRCAIAVNAVGLAIDTDRYQSALNALAARPRVEPKCDRCGSNELIRDASAEWDCAAQQWVLAGVYDSTICQTCEAESDSLCDWKPCAPDAVQPLAAAPAPIRDPEAHQAQHESNSHQ
;
A
#
# COMPACT_ATOMS: atom_id res chain seq x y z
N MET A 1 -14.62 18.04 12.63
CA MET A 1 -14.22 16.72 12.08
C MET A 1 -15.37 16.23 11.20
N ARG A 2 -15.16 15.97 9.90
CA ARG A 2 -16.27 15.59 8.99
C ARG A 2 -16.77 14.19 9.35
N ILE A 3 -18.08 13.95 9.25
CA ILE A 3 -18.75 12.68 9.60
C ILE A 3 -18.14 11.49 8.84
N SER A 4 -17.62 11.69 7.62
CA SER A 4 -16.89 10.67 6.85
C SER A 4 -15.61 10.16 7.53
N HIS A 5 -14.90 11.00 8.29
CA HIS A 5 -13.69 10.58 8.99
C HIS A 5 -14.02 9.76 10.24
N LEU A 6 -15.17 10.01 10.88
CA LEU A 6 -15.63 9.21 12.03
C LEU A 6 -16.04 7.80 11.60
N GLN A 7 -16.69 7.67 10.44
CA GLN A 7 -17.05 6.36 9.90
C GLN A 7 -15.81 5.53 9.57
N ALA A 8 -14.82 6.11 8.88
CA ALA A 8 -13.56 5.43 8.58
C ALA A 8 -12.78 5.02 9.84
N ILE A 9 -12.79 5.88 10.88
CA ILE A 9 -12.19 5.54 12.18
C ILE A 9 -12.98 4.41 12.85
N ALA A 10 -14.30 4.39 12.79
CA ALA A 10 -15.12 3.32 13.35
C ALA A 10 -14.90 1.99 12.63
N ASP A 11 -14.77 1.99 11.30
CA ASP A 11 -14.45 0.78 10.52
C ASP A 11 -13.07 0.22 10.87
N ILE A 12 -12.10 1.09 11.18
CA ILE A 12 -10.78 0.69 11.67
C ILE A 12 -10.84 0.19 13.13
N LEU A 13 -11.58 0.86 14.00
CA LEU A 13 -11.63 0.49 15.44
C LEU A 13 -12.51 -0.72 15.72
N LEU A 14 -13.52 -0.97 14.89
CA LEU A 14 -14.50 -2.05 15.05
C LEU A 14 -14.31 -3.18 14.03
N GLY A 15 -13.34 -3.03 13.11
CA GLY A 15 -13.03 -4.05 12.12
C GLY A 15 -12.50 -5.33 12.77
N ASP A 16 -12.84 -6.48 12.18
CA ASP A 16 -12.22 -7.73 12.59
C ASP A 16 -10.74 -7.81 12.15
N ALA A 17 -9.99 -8.74 12.73
CA ALA A 17 -8.58 -8.91 12.44
C ALA A 17 -8.26 -9.09 10.94
N LYS A 18 -9.17 -9.68 10.15
CA LYS A 18 -8.98 -9.85 8.70
C LYS A 18 -9.18 -8.54 7.94
N THR A 19 -10.17 -7.75 8.35
CA THR A 19 -10.49 -6.44 7.78
C THR A 19 -9.33 -5.48 8.02
N LEU A 20 -8.76 -5.49 9.22
CA LEU A 20 -7.61 -4.67 9.56
C LEU A 20 -6.33 -5.11 8.86
N ALA A 21 -6.10 -6.42 8.72
CA ALA A 21 -4.97 -6.93 7.95
C ALA A 21 -5.05 -6.50 6.48
N ARG A 22 -6.25 -6.52 5.89
CA ARG A 22 -6.50 -6.02 4.54
C ARG A 22 -6.25 -4.51 4.43
N GLY A 23 -6.85 -3.71 5.32
CA GLY A 23 -6.67 -2.26 5.31
C GLY A 23 -5.20 -1.86 5.50
N TYR A 24 -4.48 -2.53 6.41
CA TYR A 24 -3.04 -2.32 6.55
C TYR A 24 -2.29 -2.65 5.26
N HIS A 25 -2.58 -3.79 4.63
CA HIS A 25 -1.94 -4.20 3.39
C HIS A 25 -2.18 -3.19 2.26
N GLU A 26 -3.41 -2.73 2.08
CA GLU A 26 -3.80 -1.72 1.07
C GLU A 26 -3.06 -0.39 1.27
N ILE A 27 -2.99 0.10 2.52
CA ILE A 27 -2.24 1.31 2.89
C ILE A 27 -0.76 1.16 2.55
N MET A 28 -0.17 -0.01 2.81
CA MET A 28 1.25 -0.28 2.59
C MET A 28 1.60 -0.47 1.11
N THR A 29 0.71 -1.06 0.31
CA THR A 29 0.93 -1.26 -1.13
C THR A 29 0.49 -0.07 -1.99
N GLY A 30 -0.15 0.93 -1.39
CA GLY A 30 -0.71 2.08 -2.12
C GLY A 30 -1.93 1.72 -2.98
N ALA A 31 -2.55 0.57 -2.73
CA ALA A 31 -3.73 0.14 -3.46
C ALA A 31 -4.98 0.79 -2.83
N GLY A 32 -5.56 1.79 -3.50
CA GLY A 32 -6.84 2.37 -3.13
C GLY A 32 -6.86 3.28 -1.89
N ALA A 33 -5.69 3.80 -1.45
CA ALA A 33 -5.63 4.68 -0.29
C ALA A 33 -5.22 6.11 -0.67
N ASP A 34 -6.17 7.05 -0.53
CA ASP A 34 -5.96 8.48 -0.77
C ASP A 34 -5.33 9.13 0.46
N PHE A 35 -4.00 9.26 0.45
CA PHE A 35 -3.27 10.01 1.47
C PHE A 35 -2.56 11.21 0.85
N ASP A 36 -2.84 12.40 1.38
CA ASP A 36 -2.21 13.66 0.94
C ASP A 36 -0.68 13.63 1.07
N THR A 37 -0.15 12.87 2.04
CA THR A 37 1.30 12.79 2.29
C THR A 37 1.76 11.37 2.64
N ALA A 38 3.03 11.08 2.35
CA ALA A 38 3.67 9.83 2.76
C ALA A 38 3.71 9.63 4.29
N GLU A 39 3.77 10.73 5.04
CA GLU A 39 3.74 10.70 6.50
C GLU A 39 2.34 10.35 7.03
N ALA A 40 1.29 10.92 6.45
CA ALA A 40 -0.09 10.57 6.81
C ALA A 40 -0.37 9.08 6.56
N ARG A 41 0.08 8.56 5.41
CA ARG A 41 0.02 7.13 5.10
C ARG A 41 0.73 6.28 6.15
N ARG A 42 1.96 6.66 6.51
CA ARG A 42 2.76 5.97 7.54
C ARG A 42 2.04 5.91 8.89
N ARG A 43 1.51 7.04 9.36
CA ARG A 43 0.79 7.11 10.65
C ARG A 43 -0.47 6.25 10.65
N CYS A 44 -1.21 6.26 9.55
CA CYS A 44 -2.39 5.41 9.40
C CYS A 44 -2.00 3.92 9.44
N ALA A 45 -0.96 3.51 8.71
CA ALA A 45 -0.45 2.14 8.76
C ALA A 45 -0.06 1.71 10.17
N ILE A 46 0.63 2.57 10.92
CA ILE A 46 0.99 2.31 12.32
C ILE A 46 -0.25 2.10 13.19
N ALA A 47 -1.25 2.98 13.07
CA ALA A 47 -2.49 2.89 13.85
C ALA A 47 -3.27 1.60 13.54
N VAL A 48 -3.48 1.29 12.27
CA VAL A 48 -4.20 0.07 11.84
C VAL A 48 -3.45 -1.19 12.30
N ASN A 49 -2.12 -1.21 12.20
CA ASN A 49 -1.30 -2.31 12.70
C ASN A 49 -1.41 -2.48 14.21
N ALA A 50 -1.29 -1.39 14.97
CA ALA A 50 -1.41 -1.42 16.43
C ALA A 50 -2.78 -1.91 16.88
N VAL A 51 -3.84 -1.45 16.24
CA VAL A 51 -5.22 -1.89 16.52
C VAL A 51 -5.35 -3.38 16.19
N GLY A 52 -4.95 -3.83 14.99
CA GLY A 52 -5.01 -5.24 14.60
C GLY A 52 -4.27 -6.18 15.56
N LEU A 53 -3.06 -5.80 15.99
CA LEU A 53 -2.30 -6.54 17.00
C LEU A 53 -3.02 -6.60 18.36
N ALA A 54 -3.75 -5.54 18.74
CA ALA A 54 -4.43 -5.46 20.03
C ALA A 54 -5.74 -6.27 20.09
N ILE A 55 -6.47 -6.44 18.98
CA ILE A 55 -7.78 -7.13 19.01
C ILE A 55 -7.62 -8.65 18.99
N ASP A 56 -6.76 -9.17 18.10
CA ASP A 56 -6.49 -10.60 17.94
C ASP A 56 -5.19 -10.77 17.16
N THR A 57 -4.07 -10.82 17.89
CA THR A 57 -2.72 -10.87 17.33
C THR A 57 -2.54 -12.05 16.36
N ASP A 58 -2.97 -13.24 16.75
CA ASP A 58 -2.74 -14.47 15.97
C ASP A 58 -3.53 -14.45 14.67
N ARG A 59 -4.82 -14.08 14.73
CA ARG A 59 -5.67 -14.00 13.54
C ARG A 59 -5.23 -12.86 12.63
N TYR A 60 -4.81 -11.72 13.19
CA TYR A 60 -4.30 -10.59 12.42
C TYR A 60 -3.01 -10.97 11.68
N GLN A 61 -2.04 -11.57 12.39
CA GLN A 61 -0.77 -11.97 11.79
C GLN A 61 -0.97 -13.08 10.75
N SER A 62 -1.85 -14.05 11.01
CA SER A 62 -2.20 -15.08 10.04
C SER A 62 -2.81 -14.47 8.76
N ALA A 63 -3.70 -13.48 8.91
CA ALA A 63 -4.28 -12.77 7.76
C ALA A 63 -3.25 -11.95 6.99
N LEU A 64 -2.34 -11.24 7.67
CA LEU A 64 -1.23 -10.53 7.02
C LEU A 64 -0.32 -11.48 6.24
N ASN A 65 0.06 -12.61 6.86
CA ASN A 65 0.89 -13.62 6.20
C ASN A 65 0.18 -14.20 4.98
N ALA A 66 -1.13 -14.45 5.06
CA ALA A 66 -1.92 -14.93 3.93
C ALA A 66 -1.98 -13.90 2.78
N LEU A 67 -2.10 -12.60 3.10
CA LEU A 67 -2.06 -11.52 2.09
C LEU A 67 -0.68 -11.40 1.44
N ALA A 68 0.40 -11.48 2.24
CA ALA A 68 1.78 -11.45 1.76
C ALA A 68 2.13 -12.69 0.92
N ALA A 69 1.55 -13.84 1.24
CA ALA A 69 1.75 -15.11 0.53
C ALA A 69 0.84 -15.28 -0.69
N ARG A 70 -0.02 -14.30 -1.02
CA ARG A 70 -0.82 -14.38 -2.25
C ARG A 70 0.13 -14.54 -3.44
N PRO A 71 -0.08 -15.55 -4.30
CA PRO A 71 0.80 -15.79 -5.43
C PRO A 71 0.82 -14.53 -6.29
N ARG A 72 2.01 -13.94 -6.42
CA ARG A 72 2.24 -12.85 -7.36
C ARG A 72 2.13 -13.43 -8.77
N VAL A 73 1.44 -12.72 -9.64
CA VAL A 73 1.32 -13.08 -11.05
C VAL A 73 1.78 -11.93 -11.91
N GLU A 74 2.38 -12.25 -13.05
CA GLU A 74 2.75 -11.29 -14.08
C GLU A 74 2.06 -11.64 -15.41
N PRO A 75 1.68 -10.63 -16.21
CA PRO A 75 1.12 -10.88 -17.53
C PRO A 75 2.23 -11.29 -18.50
N LYS A 76 2.02 -12.35 -19.28
CA LYS A 76 2.88 -12.74 -20.40
C LYS A 76 2.09 -12.77 -21.70
N CYS A 77 2.72 -12.36 -22.80
CA CYS A 77 2.18 -12.47 -24.15
C CYS A 77 2.01 -13.93 -24.53
N ASP A 78 0.81 -14.34 -24.91
CA ASP A 78 0.50 -15.71 -25.36
C ASP A 78 1.24 -16.11 -26.66
N ARG A 79 1.70 -15.13 -27.46
CA ARG A 79 2.44 -15.35 -28.71
C ARG A 79 3.94 -15.52 -28.50
N CYS A 80 4.56 -14.60 -27.75
CA CYS A 80 6.01 -14.49 -27.68
C CYS A 80 6.60 -14.67 -26.27
N GLY A 81 5.76 -14.71 -25.24
CA GLY A 81 6.18 -14.88 -23.84
C GLY A 81 6.74 -13.62 -23.15
N SER A 82 6.80 -12.48 -23.84
CA SER A 82 7.22 -11.20 -23.24
C SER A 82 6.25 -10.72 -22.15
N ASN A 83 6.73 -10.02 -21.12
CA ASN A 83 5.90 -9.33 -20.13
C ASN A 83 5.65 -7.85 -20.44
N GLU A 84 6.17 -7.36 -21.57
CA GLU A 84 5.94 -5.99 -22.04
C GLU A 84 4.58 -5.88 -22.73
N LEU A 85 3.50 -5.99 -21.94
CA LEU A 85 2.12 -5.80 -22.38
C LEU A 85 1.59 -4.44 -21.93
N ILE A 86 0.93 -3.72 -22.84
CA ILE A 86 0.20 -2.49 -22.54
C ILE A 86 -1.28 -2.65 -22.87
N ARG A 87 -2.11 -1.79 -22.26
CA ARG A 87 -3.55 -1.71 -22.56
C ARG A 87 -3.94 -0.27 -22.78
N ASP A 88 -4.92 -0.09 -23.65
CA ASP A 88 -5.53 1.21 -23.85
C ASP A 88 -6.39 1.59 -22.65
N ALA A 89 -6.43 2.89 -22.37
CA ALA A 89 -7.19 3.44 -21.27
C ALA A 89 -7.78 4.81 -21.61
N SER A 90 -8.91 5.13 -20.98
CA SER A 90 -9.45 6.48 -20.96
C SER A 90 -9.02 7.20 -19.69
N ALA A 91 -8.73 8.48 -19.83
CA ALA A 91 -8.56 9.40 -18.71
C ALA A 91 -9.64 10.48 -18.76
N GLU A 92 -10.14 10.88 -17.60
CA GLU A 92 -11.09 11.98 -17.46
C GLU A 92 -10.47 13.09 -16.60
N TRP A 93 -10.87 14.33 -16.86
CA TRP A 93 -10.42 15.48 -16.07
C TRP A 93 -11.27 15.58 -14.81
N ASP A 94 -10.66 15.36 -13.65
CA ASP A 94 -11.30 15.58 -12.36
C ASP A 94 -11.18 17.07 -11.97
N CYS A 95 -12.30 17.79 -12.01
CA CYS A 95 -12.35 19.20 -11.64
C CYS A 95 -12.07 19.46 -10.16
N ALA A 96 -12.36 18.53 -9.26
CA ALA A 96 -12.12 18.70 -7.82
C ALA A 96 -10.63 18.45 -7.51
N ALA A 97 -10.06 17.40 -8.07
CA ALA A 97 -8.65 17.05 -7.90
C ALA A 97 -7.70 17.86 -8.81
N GLN A 98 -8.23 18.58 -9.81
CA GLN A 98 -7.47 19.36 -10.79
C GLN A 98 -6.38 18.55 -11.50
N GLN A 99 -6.72 17.32 -11.90
CA GLN A 99 -5.79 16.41 -12.57
C GLN A 99 -6.53 15.44 -13.50
N TRP A 100 -5.80 14.84 -14.44
CA TRP A 100 -6.30 13.69 -15.20
C TRP A 100 -6.29 12.44 -14.33
N VAL A 101 -7.41 11.72 -14.29
CA VAL A 101 -7.56 10.45 -13.58
C VAL A 101 -7.93 9.34 -14.54
N LEU A 102 -7.48 8.11 -14.26
CA LEU A 102 -7.80 6.93 -15.07
C LEU A 102 -9.30 6.59 -14.91
N ALA A 103 -10.06 6.71 -16.00
CA ALA A 103 -11.50 6.47 -16.01
C ALA A 103 -11.84 5.01 -16.34
N GLY A 104 -11.03 4.36 -17.16
CA GLY A 104 -11.22 2.96 -17.53
C GLY A 104 -10.06 2.38 -18.32
N VAL A 105 -9.94 1.05 -18.28
CA VAL A 105 -8.99 0.28 -19.09
C VAL A 105 -9.81 -0.60 -20.03
N TYR A 106 -9.47 -0.57 -21.32
CA TYR A 106 -10.15 -1.34 -22.36
C TYR A 106 -9.59 -2.77 -22.44
N ASP A 107 -10.34 -3.66 -23.10
CA ASP A 107 -10.03 -5.08 -23.29
C ASP A 107 -8.81 -5.34 -24.17
N SER A 108 -8.60 -4.52 -25.21
CA SER A 108 -7.45 -4.68 -26.11
C SER A 108 -6.12 -4.58 -25.35
N THR A 109 -5.26 -5.57 -25.59
CA THR A 109 -3.91 -5.68 -25.05
C THR A 109 -2.92 -5.75 -26.20
N ILE A 110 -1.86 -4.95 -26.13
CA ILE A 110 -0.81 -4.87 -27.15
C ILE A 110 0.52 -5.34 -26.55
N CYS A 111 1.20 -6.26 -27.23
CA CYS A 111 2.55 -6.65 -26.87
C CYS A 111 3.58 -5.71 -27.52
N GLN A 112 4.40 -5.04 -26.73
CA GLN A 112 5.43 -4.12 -27.22
C GLN A 112 6.63 -4.85 -27.87
N THR A 113 6.72 -6.17 -27.74
CA THR A 113 7.82 -6.96 -28.30
C THR A 113 7.49 -7.55 -29.67
N CYS A 114 6.32 -8.15 -29.82
CA CYS A 114 5.91 -8.79 -31.08
C CYS A 114 4.77 -8.07 -31.79
N GLU A 115 4.33 -6.92 -31.26
CA GLU A 115 3.29 -6.05 -31.83
C GLU A 115 1.94 -6.73 -32.04
N ALA A 116 1.74 -7.91 -31.44
CA ALA A 116 0.46 -8.60 -31.46
C ALA A 116 -0.54 -7.81 -30.61
N GLU A 117 -1.78 -7.76 -31.09
CA GLU A 117 -2.91 -7.09 -30.45
C GLU A 117 -4.09 -8.07 -30.37
N SER A 118 -4.66 -8.22 -29.18
CA SER A 118 -5.86 -9.04 -28.95
C SER A 118 -6.42 -8.83 -27.54
N ASP A 119 -7.74 -8.97 -27.39
CA ASP A 119 -8.42 -9.01 -26.09
C ASP A 119 -8.00 -10.21 -25.21
N SER A 120 -7.39 -11.24 -25.81
CA SER A 120 -6.97 -12.48 -25.14
C SER A 120 -5.45 -12.68 -25.11
N LEU A 121 -4.66 -11.64 -25.40
CA LEU A 121 -3.19 -11.74 -25.52
C LEU A 121 -2.48 -12.02 -24.18
N CYS A 122 -3.16 -11.75 -23.05
CA CYS A 122 -2.59 -11.81 -21.71
C CYS A 122 -2.77 -13.19 -21.07
N ASP A 123 -1.67 -13.92 -20.92
CA ASP A 123 -1.58 -15.17 -20.15
C ASP A 123 -0.92 -14.90 -18.78
N TRP A 124 -1.67 -15.04 -17.70
CA TRP A 124 -1.19 -14.76 -16.34
C TRP A 124 -0.32 -15.90 -15.83
N LYS A 125 0.96 -15.60 -15.56
CA LYS A 125 1.92 -16.57 -15.00
C LYS A 125 2.28 -16.22 -13.57
N PRO A 126 2.58 -17.20 -12.70
CA PRO A 126 3.20 -16.91 -11.41
C PRO A 126 4.49 -16.12 -11.62
N CYS A 127 4.68 -15.05 -10.86
CA CYS A 127 5.99 -14.40 -10.79
C CYS A 127 6.99 -15.42 -10.25
N ALA A 128 8.24 -15.33 -10.73
CA ALA A 128 9.32 -16.01 -10.05
C ALA A 128 9.30 -15.60 -8.55
N PRO A 129 9.60 -16.52 -7.62
CA PRO A 129 9.65 -16.16 -6.21
C PRO A 129 10.75 -15.10 -6.03
N ASP A 130 10.34 -13.85 -5.81
CA ASP A 130 11.24 -12.83 -5.32
C ASP A 130 11.81 -13.35 -3.99
N ALA A 131 13.13 -13.28 -3.83
CA ALA A 131 13.77 -13.39 -2.53
C ALA A 131 13.17 -12.27 -1.66
N VAL A 132 12.17 -12.62 -0.85
CA VAL A 132 11.45 -11.71 0.03
C VAL A 132 12.49 -10.94 0.83
N GLN A 133 12.75 -9.68 0.48
CA GLN A 133 13.45 -8.79 1.39
C GLN A 133 12.46 -8.53 2.54
N PRO A 134 12.84 -8.86 3.79
CA PRO A 134 11.99 -8.58 4.93
C PRO A 134 11.64 -7.10 4.93
N LEU A 135 10.36 -6.80 5.19
CA LEU A 135 9.90 -5.45 5.51
C LEU A 135 10.87 -4.85 6.51
N ALA A 136 11.61 -3.82 6.10
CA ALA A 136 12.59 -3.18 6.95
C ALA A 136 11.95 -2.89 8.31
N ALA A 137 12.58 -3.38 9.37
CA ALA A 137 12.12 -3.19 10.74
C ALA A 137 11.78 -1.72 10.96
N ALA A 138 10.69 -1.48 11.70
CA ALA A 138 10.20 -0.15 12.02
C ALA A 138 11.38 0.79 12.35
N PRO A 139 11.43 2.01 11.78
CA PRO A 139 12.47 2.96 12.13
C PRO A 139 12.47 3.13 13.65
N ALA A 140 13.67 3.10 14.23
CA ALA A 140 13.90 3.26 15.67
C ALA A 140 13.08 4.46 16.21
N PRO A 141 12.59 4.39 17.46
CA PRO A 141 11.83 5.49 18.04
C PRO A 141 12.61 6.80 17.88
N ILE A 142 11.88 7.83 17.44
CA ILE A 142 12.38 9.21 17.32
C ILE A 142 13.01 9.57 18.67
N ARG A 143 14.32 9.78 18.71
CA ARG A 143 14.98 10.34 19.89
C ARG A 143 14.59 11.80 19.96
N ASP A 144 13.90 12.20 21.03
CA ASP A 144 13.61 13.60 21.32
C ASP A 144 14.93 14.38 21.45
N PRO A 145 15.13 15.48 20.69
CA PRO A 145 16.33 16.29 20.78
C PRO A 145 16.38 17.20 22.04
N GLU A 146 15.34 17.23 22.87
CA GLU A 146 15.25 18.16 24.02
C GLU A 146 15.97 17.68 25.31
N ALA A 147 16.64 16.52 25.30
CA ALA A 147 17.39 16.07 26.48
C ALA A 147 18.74 16.80 26.71
N HIS A 148 19.21 17.61 25.76
CA HIS A 148 20.54 18.25 25.85
C HIS A 148 20.55 19.64 26.51
N GLN A 149 19.38 20.23 26.84
CA GLN A 149 19.34 21.60 27.34
C GLN A 149 19.37 21.74 28.88
N ALA A 150 19.32 20.63 29.62
CA ALA A 150 19.28 20.67 31.10
C ALA A 150 20.66 20.64 31.80
N GLN A 151 21.77 20.53 31.06
CA GLN A 151 23.11 20.38 31.68
C GLN A 151 23.98 21.65 31.67
N HIS A 152 23.56 22.73 30.99
CA HIS A 152 24.38 23.95 30.91
C HIS A 152 24.02 25.05 31.94
N GLU A 153 22.87 24.97 32.62
CA GLU A 153 22.45 25.99 33.59
C GLU A 153 22.98 25.77 35.03
N SER A 154 23.68 24.66 35.30
CA SER A 154 24.22 24.35 36.64
C SER A 154 25.67 24.77 36.87
N ASN A 155 26.37 25.38 35.91
CA ASN A 155 27.81 25.68 36.03
C ASN A 155 28.18 27.19 36.04
N SER A 156 27.22 28.09 36.30
CA SER A 156 27.47 29.54 36.31
C SER A 156 27.43 30.21 37.70
N HIS A 157 27.48 29.43 38.78
CA HIS A 157 27.60 29.97 40.15
C HIS A 157 28.67 29.20 40.94
N GLN A 158 29.94 29.47 40.62
CA GLN A 158 31.08 29.32 41.52
C GLN A 158 32.15 30.34 41.13
#